data_AF-A0A9E6AG97-F1
#
_entry.id   AF-A0A9E6AG97-F1
#
_cell.length_a   1.000
_cell.length_b   1.000
_cell.length_c   1.000
_cell.angle_alpha   90.00
_cell.angle_beta   90.00
_cell.angle_gamma   90.00
#
_symmetry.space_group_name_H-M   'P 1'
#
loop_
_entity.id
_entity.type
_entity.pdbx_description
1 polymer ?
#
loop_
_entity_poly.entity_id
_entity_poly.type
_entity_poly.pdbx_seq_one_letter_code
_entity_poly.pdbx_strand_id
1 'polypeptide(L)'
;MGRNMQIALVDEHDVERASFKLSYGTKVHVKEGQDVVRGDKLFEWDPYTLPIIAEKAGVVRYVDLISGIAVREETDDATGMTQKIVTDWRSAPKGNELKPELLIADPETGEPVRNDAGNPVTYPMSVDAILSIEDGSNVQAGEVLARIPREGAKTKDITGGLPRVAELFEARRPKDHAIIAEIDGYVRFGKDFKNKRRIGIQPADETLEPVEYMVPKGKHIPVAEGDFVQKGDYIMDGNPAPHDILKIMGIEALADYLIDEVQDVYRLQGVKINDKHIEVIVRQMLQKWEIFESGDTTLLKGEHVDKAEFDAANDKAISKGGRPAVGEPILLGITKASLQTRSFISAASFQETTRVLTEASTQGKRDKLIGLKENVIVGRLIPAGTGGAAQRARRIAQDRDNKVIEERRAEAEAAAALAAPVEDDVFSTADLGGVEESRE
;
A
#
# COMPACT_ATOMS: atom_id res chain seq x y z
N MET A 1 14.23 -12.58 -27.30
CA MET A 1 13.97 -12.74 -25.85
C MET A 1 13.29 -11.45 -25.38
N GLY A 2 12.15 -11.54 -24.70
CA GLY A 2 11.41 -10.36 -24.21
C GLY A 2 12.00 -9.81 -22.91
N ARG A 3 11.64 -8.56 -22.56
CA ARG A 3 12.07 -7.89 -21.31
C ARG A 3 11.44 -8.52 -20.06
N ASN A 4 10.27 -9.15 -20.21
CA ASN A 4 9.60 -9.93 -19.18
C ASN A 4 9.87 -11.42 -19.38
N MET A 5 11.02 -11.86 -18.86
CA MET A 5 11.39 -13.27 -18.85
C MET A 5 11.16 -13.83 -17.43
N GLN A 6 10.73 -15.09 -17.37
CA GLN A 6 10.58 -15.84 -16.14
C GLN A 6 11.35 -17.14 -16.28
N ILE A 7 12.13 -17.51 -15.26
CA ILE A 7 12.73 -18.84 -15.13
C ILE A 7 11.80 -19.66 -14.25
N ALA A 8 11.14 -20.65 -14.85
CA ALA A 8 10.39 -21.67 -14.14
C ALA A 8 11.30 -22.89 -13.92
N LEU A 9 11.33 -23.40 -12.69
CA LEU A 9 11.93 -24.70 -12.39
C LEU A 9 10.84 -25.76 -12.48
N VAL A 10 10.95 -26.66 -13.45
CA VAL A 10 10.04 -27.81 -13.63
C VAL A 10 10.71 -29.09 -13.16
N ASP A 11 9.91 -30.00 -12.59
CA ASP A 11 10.39 -31.35 -12.26
C ASP A 11 10.18 -32.35 -13.41
N GLU A 12 10.59 -33.61 -13.21
CA GLU A 12 10.52 -34.68 -14.22
C GLU A 12 9.09 -34.97 -14.73
N HIS A 13 8.06 -34.48 -14.03
CA HIS A 13 6.65 -34.65 -14.40
C HIS A 13 6.04 -33.35 -14.96
N ASP A 14 6.88 -32.39 -15.37
CA ASP A 14 6.47 -31.08 -15.91
C ASP A 14 5.67 -30.22 -14.90
N VAL A 15 5.86 -30.47 -13.60
CA VAL A 15 5.23 -29.67 -12.54
C VAL A 15 6.16 -28.52 -12.14
N GLU A 16 5.65 -27.30 -12.22
CA GLU A 16 6.37 -26.10 -11.79
C GLU A 16 6.60 -26.09 -10.27
N ARG A 17 7.88 -26.14 -9.87
CA ARG A 17 8.34 -26.09 -8.48
C ARG A 17 8.57 -24.67 -8.00
N ALA A 18 9.11 -23.81 -8.87
CA ALA A 18 9.49 -22.46 -8.48
C ALA A 18 9.48 -21.47 -9.66
N SER A 19 8.97 -20.30 -9.29
CA SER A 19 8.74 -19.04 -10.00
C SER A 19 9.80 -17.93 -9.95
N PHE A 20 10.62 -17.64 -10.97
CA PHE A 20 11.55 -16.48 -10.87
C PHE A 20 11.39 -15.46 -12.00
N LYS A 21 10.82 -14.29 -11.70
CA LYS A 21 10.76 -13.13 -12.62
C LYS A 21 12.14 -12.50 -12.73
N LEU A 22 12.68 -12.38 -13.94
CA LEU A 22 13.98 -11.76 -14.19
C LEU A 22 13.82 -10.28 -14.50
N SER A 23 14.76 -9.48 -14.00
CA SER A 23 14.84 -8.06 -14.35
C SER A 23 15.75 -7.84 -15.56
N TYR A 24 15.49 -6.76 -16.31
CA TYR A 24 16.36 -6.38 -17.43
C TYR A 24 17.80 -6.18 -16.96
N GLY A 25 18.76 -6.73 -17.70
CA GLY A 25 20.17 -6.68 -17.34
C GLY A 25 20.72 -7.87 -16.58
N THR A 26 19.86 -8.84 -16.25
CA THR A 26 20.25 -10.06 -15.54
C THR A 26 21.08 -10.99 -16.44
N LYS A 27 22.23 -11.44 -15.95
CA LYS A 27 23.05 -12.47 -16.60
C LYS A 27 22.50 -13.84 -16.24
N VAL A 28 21.97 -14.55 -17.23
CA VAL A 28 21.47 -15.92 -17.07
C VAL A 28 22.63 -16.90 -17.31
N HIS A 29 22.83 -17.84 -16.39
CA HIS A 29 23.90 -18.84 -16.47
C HIS A 29 23.45 -20.20 -16.99
N VAL A 30 22.13 -20.40 -17.09
CA VAL A 30 21.50 -21.66 -17.48
C VAL A 30 20.87 -21.58 -18.87
N LYS A 31 20.80 -22.70 -19.58
CA LYS A 31 20.10 -22.83 -20.86
C LYS A 31 18.72 -23.45 -20.66
N GLU A 32 17.82 -23.20 -21.59
CA GLU A 32 16.50 -23.84 -21.61
C GLU A 32 16.64 -25.38 -21.67
N GLY A 33 15.93 -26.08 -20.79
CA GLY A 33 15.99 -27.55 -20.67
C GLY A 33 17.25 -28.10 -20.01
N GLN A 34 18.07 -27.25 -19.36
CA GLN A 34 19.24 -27.72 -18.62
C GLN A 34 18.83 -28.29 -17.25
N ASP A 35 19.33 -29.50 -16.94
CA ASP A 35 19.20 -30.07 -15.60
C ASP A 35 20.00 -29.24 -14.58
N VAL A 36 19.34 -28.86 -13.49
CA VAL A 36 19.92 -28.05 -12.41
C VAL A 36 19.81 -28.77 -11.07
N VAL A 37 20.86 -28.71 -10.27
CA VAL A 37 20.90 -29.27 -8.93
C VAL A 37 20.69 -28.16 -7.90
N ARG A 38 20.17 -28.52 -6.72
CA ARG A 38 20.01 -27.56 -5.62
C ARG A 38 21.38 -26.96 -5.25
N GLY A 39 21.51 -25.65 -5.46
CA GLY A 39 22.74 -24.90 -5.19
C GLY A 39 23.36 -24.26 -6.44
N ASP A 40 22.91 -24.63 -7.64
CA ASP A 40 23.39 -24.04 -8.88
C ASP A 40 22.96 -22.58 -9.04
N LYS A 41 23.88 -21.75 -9.55
CA LYS A 41 23.62 -20.34 -9.81
C LYS A 41 22.81 -20.21 -11.10
N LEU A 42 21.53 -19.89 -10.98
CA LEU A 42 20.63 -19.73 -12.14
C LEU A 42 20.89 -18.43 -12.89
N PHE A 43 21.01 -17.32 -12.16
CA PHE A 43 21.19 -15.99 -12.72
C PHE A 43 21.88 -15.03 -11.74
N GLU A 44 22.42 -13.94 -12.26
CA GLU A 44 23.11 -12.89 -11.52
C GLU A 44 22.64 -11.51 -12.00
N TRP A 45 22.35 -10.61 -11.07
CA TRP A 45 22.00 -9.23 -11.37
C TRP A 45 22.70 -8.27 -10.42
N ASP A 46 22.92 -7.04 -10.86
CA ASP A 46 23.40 -5.96 -10.00
C ASP A 46 22.21 -5.34 -9.26
N PRO A 47 22.17 -5.34 -7.92
CA PRO A 47 21.08 -4.72 -7.17
C PRO A 47 21.16 -3.19 -7.16
N TYR A 48 22.31 -2.60 -7.45
CA TYR A 48 22.56 -1.16 -7.32
C TYR A 48 22.42 -0.40 -8.63
N THR A 49 22.65 -1.05 -9.77
CA THR A 49 22.57 -0.41 -11.07
C THR A 49 21.66 -1.16 -12.04
N LEU A 50 20.94 -0.39 -12.87
CA LEU A 50 20.25 -0.90 -14.04
C LEU A 50 21.19 -0.74 -15.25
N PRO A 51 21.73 -1.83 -15.81
CA PRO A 51 22.58 -1.73 -16.98
C PRO A 51 21.73 -1.51 -18.23
N ILE A 52 22.14 -0.58 -19.08
CA ILE A 52 21.64 -0.42 -20.44
C ILE A 52 22.52 -1.28 -21.34
N ILE A 53 21.93 -2.27 -22.02
CA ILE A 53 22.64 -3.28 -22.79
C ILE A 53 22.44 -3.07 -24.28
N ALA A 54 23.51 -3.25 -25.06
CA ALA A 54 23.46 -3.22 -26.52
C ALA A 54 22.73 -4.45 -27.08
N GLU A 55 21.65 -4.24 -27.84
CA GLU A 55 20.90 -5.29 -28.54
C GLU A 55 21.61 -5.81 -29.79
N LYS A 56 22.40 -4.95 -30.46
CA LYS A 56 23.15 -5.28 -31.68
C LYS A 56 24.60 -4.81 -31.54
N ALA A 57 25.49 -5.47 -32.28
CA ALA A 57 26.89 -5.06 -32.36
C ALA A 57 27.05 -3.84 -33.30
N GLY A 58 28.04 -2.98 -33.04
CA GLY A 58 28.33 -1.81 -33.86
C GLY A 58 29.26 -0.82 -33.15
N VAL A 59 29.30 0.41 -33.65
CA VAL A 59 30.05 1.54 -33.07
C VAL A 59 29.09 2.42 -32.29
N VAL A 60 29.38 2.70 -31.02
CA VAL A 60 28.57 3.63 -30.22
C VAL A 60 28.87 5.06 -30.68
N ARG A 61 27.80 5.84 -30.93
CA ARG A 61 27.87 7.28 -31.16
C ARG A 61 27.02 8.05 -30.17
N TYR A 62 27.59 9.12 -29.65
CA TYR A 62 26.90 10.05 -28.77
C TYR A 62 26.03 11.02 -29.58
N VAL A 63 24.76 11.12 -29.21
CA VAL A 63 23.83 12.11 -29.77
C VAL A 63 23.43 13.04 -28.63
N ASP A 64 23.65 14.35 -28.80
CA ASP A 64 23.33 15.41 -27.82
C ASP A 64 23.97 15.25 -26.41
N LEU A 65 24.92 14.34 -26.23
CA LEU A 65 25.73 14.16 -25.01
C LEU A 65 26.96 15.08 -25.03
N ILE A 66 26.73 16.38 -24.94
CA ILE A 66 27.79 17.40 -24.96
C ILE A 66 28.41 17.58 -23.58
N SER A 67 29.74 17.43 -23.48
CA SER A 67 30.50 17.66 -22.24
C SER A 67 30.30 19.08 -21.70
N GLY A 68 30.03 19.19 -20.39
CA GLY A 68 29.75 20.45 -19.69
C GLY A 68 28.29 20.91 -19.74
N ILE A 69 27.45 20.31 -20.60
CA ILE A 69 25.99 20.59 -20.69
C ILE A 69 25.18 19.36 -20.26
N ALA A 70 25.36 18.26 -20.99
CA ALA A 70 24.63 17.01 -20.77
C ALA A 70 25.48 15.94 -20.08
N VAL A 71 26.81 16.08 -20.07
CA VAL A 71 27.73 15.15 -19.42
C VAL A 71 28.69 15.91 -18.52
N ARG A 72 28.88 15.44 -17.28
CA ARG A 72 29.96 15.84 -16.39
C ARG A 72 30.94 14.68 -16.19
N GLU A 73 32.20 15.02 -16.00
CA GLU A 73 33.23 14.06 -15.59
C GLU A 73 33.42 14.19 -14.08
N GLU A 74 33.26 13.09 -13.37
CA GLU A 74 33.45 12.99 -11.93
C GLU A 74 34.53 11.95 -11.67
N THR A 75 35.59 12.34 -10.96
CA THR A 75 36.65 11.41 -10.59
C THR A 75 36.37 10.91 -9.18
N ASP A 76 36.26 9.61 -9.03
CA ASP A 76 36.04 8.97 -7.74
C ASP A 76 37.34 9.03 -6.92
N ASP A 77 37.31 9.70 -5.77
CA ASP A 77 38.46 9.88 -4.87
C ASP A 77 39.03 8.55 -4.34
N ALA A 78 38.22 7.49 -4.27
CA ALA A 78 38.66 6.19 -3.75
C ALA A 78 39.35 5.34 -4.82
N THR A 79 38.85 5.35 -6.05
CA THR A 79 39.35 4.50 -7.15
C THR A 79 40.28 5.24 -8.12
N GLY A 80 40.26 6.57 -8.12
CA GLY A 80 40.96 7.41 -9.08
C GLY A 80 40.42 7.29 -10.52
N MET A 81 39.30 6.59 -10.71
CA MET A 81 38.69 6.41 -12.03
C MET A 81 37.75 7.59 -12.33
N THR A 82 37.90 8.17 -13.52
CA THR A 82 36.98 9.20 -14.03
C THR A 82 35.76 8.55 -14.67
N GLN A 83 34.57 8.89 -14.16
CA GLN A 83 33.29 8.44 -14.69
C GLN A 83 32.57 9.60 -15.38
N LYS A 84 31.96 9.32 -16.53
CA LYS A 84 31.12 10.28 -17.26
C LYS A 84 29.67 10.11 -16.82
N ILE A 85 29.12 11.12 -16.17
CA ILE A 85 27.76 11.11 -15.59
C ILE A 85 26.88 12.08 -16.37
N VAL A 86 25.70 11.64 -16.77
CA VAL A 86 24.73 12.48 -17.48
C VAL A 86 24.10 13.47 -16.49
N THR A 87 24.26 14.77 -16.75
CA THR A 87 23.68 15.86 -15.94
C THR A 87 22.32 16.28 -16.46
N ASP A 88 21.52 16.98 -15.66
CA ASP A 88 20.24 17.52 -16.14
C ASP A 88 20.48 18.63 -17.18
N TRP A 89 20.50 18.23 -18.44
CA TRP A 89 20.73 19.10 -19.59
C TRP A 89 19.66 20.18 -19.72
N ARG A 90 18.44 19.96 -19.21
CA ARG A 90 17.32 20.92 -19.30
C ARG A 90 17.51 22.17 -18.44
N SER A 91 18.37 22.06 -17.42
CA SER A 91 18.77 23.20 -16.58
C SER A 91 19.68 24.18 -17.33
N ALA A 92 20.32 23.73 -18.40
CA ALA A 92 21.24 24.53 -19.20
C ALA A 92 20.51 25.37 -20.27
N PRO A 93 21.06 26.54 -20.65
CA PRO A 93 20.54 27.33 -21.77
C PRO A 93 20.48 26.53 -23.07
N LYS A 94 19.34 26.54 -23.77
CA LYS A 94 19.02 25.71 -24.96
C LYS A 94 19.00 24.19 -24.72
N GLY A 95 19.15 23.74 -23.49
CA GLY A 95 19.13 22.32 -23.15
C GLY A 95 17.80 21.63 -23.39
N ASN A 96 16.68 22.35 -23.36
CA ASN A 96 15.35 21.75 -23.63
C ASN A 96 15.18 21.18 -25.05
N GLU A 97 16.06 21.55 -25.99
CA GLU A 97 16.07 21.01 -27.36
C GLU A 97 16.90 19.73 -27.49
N LEU A 98 17.81 19.47 -26.53
CA LEU A 98 18.69 18.32 -26.53
C LEU A 98 17.96 17.04 -26.17
N LYS A 99 18.27 15.96 -26.87
CA LYS A 99 17.84 14.59 -26.57
C LYS A 99 19.04 13.68 -26.41
N PRO A 100 19.68 13.68 -25.22
CA PRO A 100 20.84 12.84 -24.98
C PRO A 100 20.49 11.36 -25.16
N GLU A 101 21.13 10.72 -26.13
CA GLU A 101 20.93 9.30 -26.44
C GLU A 101 22.23 8.68 -26.96
N LEU A 102 22.36 7.37 -26.76
CA LEU A 102 23.40 6.55 -27.38
C LEU A 102 22.83 5.88 -28.62
N LEU A 103 23.50 6.03 -29.75
CA LEU A 103 23.11 5.44 -31.02
C LEU A 103 24.15 4.39 -31.43
N ILE A 104 23.70 3.21 -31.87
CA ILE A 104 24.60 2.22 -32.46
C ILE A 104 24.66 2.47 -33.97
N ALA A 105 25.84 2.80 -34.48
CA ALA A 105 26.13 2.98 -35.89
C ALA A 105 26.84 1.77 -36.47
N ASP A 106 26.61 1.50 -37.75
CA ASP A 106 27.33 0.45 -38.48
C ASP A 106 28.80 0.90 -38.69
N PRO A 107 29.80 0.02 -38.44
CA PRO A 107 31.21 0.36 -38.63
C PRO A 107 31.59 0.78 -40.06
N GLU A 108 30.89 0.27 -41.08
CA GLU A 108 31.26 0.47 -42.48
C GLU A 108 30.53 1.65 -43.13
N THR A 109 29.23 1.80 -42.84
CA THR A 109 28.39 2.85 -43.47
C THR A 109 28.25 4.10 -42.61
N GLY A 110 28.51 3.99 -41.29
CA GLY A 110 28.26 5.05 -40.34
C GLY A 110 26.78 5.41 -40.16
N GLU A 111 25.86 4.64 -40.76
CA GLU A 111 24.42 4.78 -40.58
C GLU A 111 23.94 4.09 -39.30
N PRO A 112 22.82 4.52 -38.70
CA PRO A 112 22.27 3.87 -37.51
C PRO A 112 21.87 2.42 -37.83
N VAL A 113 22.37 1.49 -37.01
CA VAL A 113 21.92 0.09 -37.05
C VAL A 113 20.44 0.07 -36.74
N ARG A 114 19.66 -0.62 -37.58
CA ARG A 114 18.21 -0.72 -37.43
C ARG A 114 17.82 -2.00 -36.69
N ASN A 115 16.82 -1.90 -35.83
CA ASN A 115 16.19 -3.06 -35.20
C ASN A 115 15.35 -3.85 -36.21
N ASP A 116 14.80 -4.98 -35.78
CA ASP A 116 14.02 -5.87 -36.65
C ASP A 116 12.70 -5.24 -37.12
N ALA A 117 12.28 -4.13 -36.49
CA ALA A 117 11.15 -3.29 -36.89
C ALA A 117 11.55 -2.10 -37.79
N GLY A 118 12.82 -2.00 -38.21
CA GLY A 118 13.32 -0.95 -39.10
C GLY A 118 13.61 0.41 -38.45
N ASN A 119 13.46 0.53 -37.13
CA ASN A 119 13.77 1.75 -36.37
C ASN A 119 15.25 1.79 -35.98
N PRO A 120 15.90 2.97 -35.90
CA PRO A 120 17.25 3.10 -35.36
C PRO A 120 17.36 2.54 -33.95
N VAL A 121 18.45 1.83 -33.65
CA VAL A 121 18.76 1.35 -32.30
C VAL A 121 19.34 2.52 -31.50
N THR A 122 18.46 3.23 -30.79
CA THR A 122 18.83 4.31 -29.87
C THR A 122 18.47 3.98 -28.44
N TYR A 123 19.32 4.42 -27.51
CA TYR A 123 19.13 4.30 -26.08
C TYR A 123 19.08 5.71 -25.47
N PRO A 124 17.89 6.23 -25.14
CA PRO A 124 17.77 7.53 -24.50
C PRO A 124 18.40 7.49 -23.10
N MET A 125 19.23 8.47 -22.78
CA MET A 125 19.88 8.55 -21.48
C MET A 125 18.99 9.26 -20.46
N SER A 126 19.04 8.79 -19.21
CA SER A 126 18.40 9.44 -18.06
C SER A 126 19.42 10.30 -17.32
N VAL A 127 18.93 11.26 -16.54
CA VAL A 127 19.80 12.03 -15.64
C VAL A 127 20.43 11.05 -14.63
N ASP A 128 21.68 11.31 -14.25
CA ASP A 128 22.52 10.46 -13.39
C ASP A 128 22.97 9.12 -13.98
N ALA A 129 22.69 8.85 -15.27
CA ALA A 129 23.24 7.68 -15.94
C ALA A 129 24.78 7.79 -16.04
N ILE A 130 25.47 6.72 -15.66
CA ILE A 130 26.92 6.59 -15.74
C ILE A 130 27.27 5.91 -17.06
N LEU A 131 27.91 6.63 -17.98
CA LEU A 131 28.36 6.09 -19.25
C LEU A 131 29.54 5.15 -19.01
N SER A 132 29.43 3.92 -19.49
CA SER A 132 30.45 2.88 -19.28
C SER A 132 31.38 2.70 -20.49
N ILE A 133 31.02 3.30 -21.62
CA ILE A 133 31.71 3.16 -22.91
C ILE A 133 31.98 4.56 -23.45
N GLU A 134 33.05 4.72 -24.24
CA GLU A 134 33.39 6.00 -24.88
C GLU A 134 32.79 6.12 -26.29
N ASP A 135 32.62 7.36 -26.74
CA ASP A 135 32.17 7.66 -28.10
C ASP A 135 33.14 7.08 -29.16
N GLY A 136 32.60 6.40 -30.17
CA GLY A 136 33.37 5.73 -31.20
C GLY A 136 33.87 4.31 -30.86
N SER A 137 33.53 3.78 -29.69
CA SER A 137 33.94 2.41 -29.29
C SER A 137 33.12 1.33 -30.00
N ASN A 138 33.77 0.22 -30.33
CA ASN A 138 33.11 -0.98 -30.84
C ASN A 138 32.45 -1.75 -29.69
N VAL A 139 31.18 -2.09 -29.85
CA VAL A 139 30.40 -2.85 -28.86
C VAL A 139 29.83 -4.12 -29.46
N GLN A 140 29.76 -5.16 -28.64
CA GLN A 140 29.08 -6.40 -28.98
C GLN A 140 27.65 -6.44 -28.42
N ALA A 141 26.79 -7.25 -29.02
CA ALA A 141 25.48 -7.52 -28.45
C ALA A 141 25.64 -8.16 -27.06
N GLY A 142 24.95 -7.62 -26.05
CA GLY A 142 25.07 -8.03 -24.66
C GLY A 142 26.02 -7.18 -23.80
N GLU A 143 26.76 -6.24 -24.39
CA GLU A 143 27.67 -5.36 -23.67
C GLU A 143 26.94 -4.18 -23.00
N VAL A 144 27.44 -3.72 -21.85
CA VAL A 144 26.80 -2.66 -21.04
C VAL A 144 27.25 -1.28 -21.51
N LEU A 145 26.35 -0.53 -22.13
CA LEU A 145 26.58 0.83 -22.65
C LEU A 145 26.66 1.87 -21.53
N ALA A 146 25.73 1.79 -20.59
CA ALA A 146 25.62 2.71 -19.46
C ALA A 146 24.99 2.01 -18.26
N ARG A 147 25.20 2.56 -17.07
CA ARG A 147 24.62 2.07 -15.83
C ARG A 147 23.82 3.19 -15.19
N ILE A 148 22.56 2.94 -14.89
CA ILE A 148 21.72 3.88 -14.16
C ILE A 148 21.73 3.46 -12.69
N PRO A 149 22.23 4.29 -11.76
CA PRO A 149 22.09 4.02 -10.34
C PRO A 149 20.61 3.92 -9.98
N ARG A 150 20.19 2.82 -9.37
CA ARG A 150 18.83 2.73 -8.82
C ARG A 150 18.72 3.74 -7.67
N GLU A 151 17.60 4.44 -7.55
CA GLU A 151 17.42 5.39 -6.43
C GLU A 151 17.52 4.70 -5.07
N GLY A 152 17.13 3.42 -4.96
CA GLY A 152 17.34 2.61 -3.75
C GLY A 152 18.81 2.33 -3.41
N ALA A 153 19.74 2.53 -4.36
CA ALA A 153 21.18 2.34 -4.20
C ALA A 153 21.92 3.60 -3.75
N LYS A 154 21.41 4.79 -4.12
CA LYS A 154 21.96 6.09 -3.69
C LYS A 154 21.69 6.27 -2.20
N THR A 155 22.50 5.64 -1.34
CA THR A 155 22.26 5.54 0.11
C THR A 155 20.80 5.16 0.35
N LYS A 156 20.47 3.87 0.52
CA LYS A 156 19.20 3.52 1.19
C LYS A 156 19.01 4.58 2.27
N ASP A 157 17.91 5.32 2.24
CA ASP A 157 17.66 6.56 2.99
C ASP A 157 17.61 6.33 4.52
N ILE A 158 18.26 5.25 4.98
CA ILE A 158 18.57 4.84 6.34
C ILE A 158 19.56 5.81 6.99
N THR A 159 20.33 6.59 6.21
CA THR A 159 21.14 7.70 6.78
C THR A 159 20.24 8.73 7.48
N GLY A 160 18.95 8.77 7.16
CA GLY A 160 17.96 9.56 7.89
C GLY A 160 17.74 9.11 9.34
N GLY A 161 18.12 7.89 9.74
CA GLY A 161 17.95 7.40 11.11
C GLY A 161 16.50 7.51 11.62
N LEU A 162 16.33 8.12 12.80
CA LEU A 162 15.01 8.32 13.42
C LEU A 162 14.03 9.17 12.58
N PRO A 163 14.45 10.27 11.91
CA PRO A 163 13.62 11.01 10.96
C PRO A 163 12.86 10.14 9.94
N ARG A 164 13.51 9.13 9.35
CA ARG A 164 12.86 8.25 8.37
C ARG A 164 11.74 7.43 9.01
N VAL A 165 11.98 6.89 10.20
CA VAL A 165 10.96 6.16 10.98
C VAL A 165 9.78 7.07 11.33
N ALA A 166 10.04 8.33 11.67
CA ALA A 166 8.99 9.31 11.93
C ALA A 166 8.16 9.62 10.67
N GLU A 167 8.78 9.73 9.50
CA GLU A 167 8.07 9.93 8.23
C GLU A 167 7.15 8.75 7.88
N LEU A 168 7.64 7.52 8.10
CA LEU A 168 6.86 6.29 7.88
C LEU A 168 5.65 6.22 8.82
N PHE A 169 5.83 6.47 10.12
CA PHE A 169 4.73 6.45 11.08
C PHE A 169 3.76 7.64 10.97
N GLU A 170 4.18 8.75 10.37
CA GLU A 170 3.27 9.84 10.01
C GLU A 170 2.60 9.63 8.64
N ALA A 171 2.86 8.50 7.97
CA ALA A 171 2.36 8.16 6.65
C ALA A 171 2.53 9.31 5.64
N ARG A 172 3.68 10.00 5.69
CA ARG A 172 3.97 11.13 4.81
C ARG A 172 4.28 10.63 3.41
N ARG A 173 3.83 11.38 2.39
CA ARG A 173 4.18 11.10 0.99
C ARG A 173 5.60 11.63 0.70
N PRO A 174 6.54 10.79 0.23
CA PRO A 174 7.84 11.25 -0.23
C PRO A 174 7.73 12.23 -1.40
N LYS A 175 8.72 13.13 -1.54
CA LYS A 175 8.77 14.09 -2.65
C LYS A 175 8.96 13.38 -4.00
N ASP A 176 9.95 12.49 -4.06
CA ASP A 176 10.24 11.61 -5.19
C ASP A 176 9.67 10.22 -4.90
N HIS A 177 8.34 10.10 -4.86
CA HIS A 177 7.69 8.81 -4.60
C HIS A 177 7.65 7.95 -5.87
N ALA A 178 7.88 6.65 -5.73
CA ALA A 178 7.68 5.70 -6.82
C ALA A 178 6.22 5.70 -7.28
N ILE A 179 6.03 5.43 -8.58
CA ILE A 179 4.71 5.24 -9.18
C ILE A 179 4.54 3.74 -9.42
N ILE A 180 3.48 3.17 -8.85
CA ILE A 180 3.14 1.75 -8.92
C ILE A 180 1.95 1.56 -9.87
N ALA A 181 1.95 0.48 -10.64
CA ALA A 181 0.84 0.09 -11.50
C ALA A 181 -0.42 -0.28 -10.69
N GLU A 182 -1.55 0.37 -10.98
CA GLU A 182 -2.85 0.14 -10.33
C GLU A 182 -3.59 -1.07 -10.93
N ILE A 183 -3.30 -1.40 -12.19
CA ILE A 183 -3.95 -2.45 -12.97
C ILE A 183 -2.92 -3.28 -13.74
N ASP A 184 -3.28 -4.52 -14.03
CA ASP A 184 -2.53 -5.38 -14.95
C ASP A 184 -2.79 -4.94 -16.40
N GLY A 185 -1.77 -4.87 -17.24
CA GLY A 185 -1.96 -4.49 -18.64
C GLY A 185 -0.70 -4.18 -19.41
N TYR A 186 -0.87 -3.66 -20.62
CA TYR A 186 0.21 -3.28 -21.51
C TYR A 186 0.51 -1.78 -21.43
N VAL A 187 1.79 -1.44 -21.33
CA VAL A 187 2.26 -0.06 -21.24
C VAL A 187 2.16 0.64 -22.60
N ARG A 188 1.56 1.83 -22.61
CA ARG A 188 1.43 2.72 -23.77
C ARG A 188 1.95 4.10 -23.43
N PHE A 189 2.81 4.65 -24.28
CA PHE A 189 3.29 6.02 -24.10
C PHE A 189 2.33 6.98 -24.80
N GLY A 190 1.77 7.92 -24.02
CA GLY A 190 0.90 8.96 -24.52
C GLY A 190 1.69 10.18 -25.02
N LYS A 191 0.97 11.17 -25.53
CA LYS A 191 1.59 12.45 -25.90
C LYS A 191 2.08 13.17 -24.64
N ASP A 192 3.35 13.57 -24.68
CA ASP A 192 3.99 14.37 -23.65
C ASP A 192 3.17 15.62 -23.30
N PHE A 193 3.07 15.91 -22.00
CA PHE A 193 2.40 17.10 -21.50
C PHE A 193 3.40 17.99 -20.74
N LYS A 194 3.79 19.11 -21.35
CA LYS A 194 4.79 20.04 -20.79
C LYS A 194 6.08 19.28 -20.41
N ASN A 195 6.46 19.31 -19.13
CA ASN A 195 7.64 18.66 -18.57
C ASN A 195 7.36 17.25 -18.01
N LYS A 196 6.19 16.65 -18.32
CA LYS A 196 5.82 15.29 -17.88
C LYS A 196 5.58 14.39 -19.10
N ARG A 197 6.04 13.13 -19.00
CA ARG A 197 5.69 12.03 -19.90
C ARG A 197 4.41 11.39 -19.41
N ARG A 198 3.51 11.08 -20.34
CA ARG A 198 2.26 10.37 -20.04
C ARG A 198 2.48 8.89 -20.33
N ILE A 199 2.23 8.04 -19.35
CA ILE A 199 2.32 6.59 -19.48
C ILE A 199 0.94 6.04 -19.14
N GLY A 200 0.27 5.42 -20.10
CA GLY A 200 -0.99 4.70 -19.89
C GLY A 200 -0.72 3.22 -19.70
N ILE A 201 -1.47 2.57 -18.81
CA ILE A 201 -1.58 1.11 -18.79
C ILE A 201 -2.92 0.77 -19.41
N GLN A 202 -2.88 0.03 -20.51
CA GLN A 202 -4.07 -0.48 -21.16
C GLN A 202 -4.37 -1.88 -20.62
N PRO A 203 -5.50 -2.10 -19.94
CA PRO A 203 -5.80 -3.39 -19.33
C PRO A 203 -5.91 -4.48 -20.39
N ALA A 204 -5.54 -5.70 -20.02
CA ALA A 204 -5.77 -6.88 -20.86
C ALA A 204 -7.26 -7.23 -20.98
N ASP A 205 -8.06 -6.82 -19.99
CA ASP A 205 -9.51 -6.92 -19.99
C ASP A 205 -10.12 -5.60 -20.50
N GLU A 206 -10.81 -5.66 -21.64
CA GLU A 206 -11.44 -4.49 -22.29
C GLU A 206 -12.59 -3.88 -21.47
N THR A 207 -13.04 -4.54 -20.40
CA THR A 207 -14.08 -4.01 -19.51
C THR A 207 -13.56 -2.93 -18.55
N LEU A 208 -12.24 -2.86 -18.35
CA LEU A 208 -11.60 -1.91 -17.43
C LEU A 208 -11.13 -0.66 -18.18
N GLU A 209 -11.22 0.50 -17.52
CA GLU A 209 -10.73 1.75 -18.09
C GLU A 209 -9.18 1.84 -18.01
N PRO A 210 -8.51 2.36 -19.05
CA PRO A 210 -7.08 2.62 -19.00
C PRO A 210 -6.71 3.62 -17.91
N VAL A 211 -5.64 3.34 -17.16
CA VAL A 211 -5.11 4.24 -16.13
C VAL A 211 -3.90 4.99 -16.68
N GLU A 212 -3.90 6.32 -16.54
CA GLU A 212 -2.81 7.17 -17.01
C GLU A 212 -1.98 7.75 -15.86
N TYR A 213 -0.67 7.64 -15.98
CA TYR A 213 0.34 8.16 -15.07
C TYR A 213 1.11 9.32 -15.70
N MET A 214 1.50 10.29 -14.87
CA MET A 214 2.21 11.49 -15.30
C MET A 214 3.60 11.52 -14.65
N VAL A 215 4.60 11.02 -15.38
CA VAL A 215 5.98 10.91 -14.90
C VAL A 215 6.80 12.15 -15.26
N PRO A 216 7.52 12.80 -14.33
CA PRO A 216 8.42 13.89 -14.67
C PRO A 216 9.47 13.46 -15.71
N LYS A 217 9.73 14.31 -16.72
CA LYS A 217 10.83 14.07 -17.67
C LYS A 217 12.16 13.98 -16.92
N GLY A 218 13.11 13.20 -17.43
CA GLY A 218 14.47 13.08 -16.88
C GLY A 218 14.65 12.03 -15.79
N LYS A 219 13.55 11.55 -15.17
CA LYS A 219 13.59 10.33 -14.34
C LYS A 219 13.66 9.10 -15.24
N HIS A 220 14.37 8.07 -14.77
CA HIS A 220 14.43 6.79 -15.43
C HIS A 220 13.08 6.06 -15.30
N ILE A 221 12.63 5.46 -16.40
CA ILE A 221 11.41 4.66 -16.46
C ILE A 221 11.86 3.25 -16.82
N PRO A 222 11.74 2.26 -15.91
CA PRO A 222 12.18 0.89 -16.18
C PRO A 222 11.34 0.17 -17.26
N VAL A 223 10.11 0.63 -17.52
CA VAL A 223 9.16 0.03 -18.46
C VAL A 223 9.25 0.63 -19.87
N ALA A 224 9.11 -0.21 -20.90
CA ALA A 224 9.06 0.19 -22.31
C ALA A 224 7.65 0.09 -22.90
N GLU A 225 7.44 0.67 -24.09
CA GLU A 225 6.16 0.59 -24.77
C GLU A 225 5.87 -0.85 -25.21
N GLY A 226 4.68 -1.36 -24.89
CA GLY A 226 4.26 -2.73 -25.17
C GLY A 226 4.65 -3.74 -24.09
N ASP A 227 5.38 -3.35 -23.05
CA ASP A 227 5.67 -4.23 -21.92
C ASP A 227 4.38 -4.54 -21.14
N PHE A 228 4.25 -5.80 -20.68
CA PHE A 228 3.16 -6.21 -19.81
C PHE A 228 3.56 -5.96 -18.35
N VAL A 229 2.77 -5.19 -17.62
CA VAL A 229 2.99 -4.88 -16.20
C VAL A 229 1.88 -5.50 -15.36
N GLN A 230 2.26 -6.00 -14.20
CA GLN A 230 1.32 -6.48 -13.21
C GLN A 230 1.01 -5.39 -12.18
N LYS A 231 -0.16 -5.47 -11.56
CA LYS A 231 -0.56 -4.64 -10.45
C LYS A 231 0.47 -4.74 -9.34
N GLY A 232 1.01 -3.61 -8.90
CA GLY A 232 2.13 -3.57 -7.96
C GLY A 232 3.51 -3.40 -8.60
N ASP A 233 3.67 -3.56 -9.91
CA ASP A 233 4.95 -3.31 -10.59
C ASP A 233 5.29 -1.81 -10.59
N TYR A 234 6.59 -1.49 -10.49
CA TYR A 234 7.09 -0.13 -10.47
C TYR A 234 7.15 0.44 -11.90
N ILE A 235 6.38 1.50 -12.14
CA ILE A 235 6.43 2.30 -13.38
C ILE A 235 7.54 3.36 -13.29
N MET A 236 7.81 3.86 -12.09
CA MET A 236 8.90 4.78 -11.80
C MET A 236 9.62 4.31 -10.54
N ASP A 237 10.94 4.26 -10.60
CA ASP A 237 11.80 3.95 -9.45
C ASP A 237 11.65 5.03 -8.35
N GLY A 238 11.81 4.64 -7.09
CA GLY A 238 11.75 5.54 -5.93
C GLY A 238 11.16 4.88 -4.69
N ASN A 239 10.96 5.68 -3.63
CA ASN A 239 10.32 5.21 -2.40
C ASN A 239 8.80 5.19 -2.59
N PRO A 240 8.12 4.04 -2.50
CA PRO A 240 6.67 4.00 -2.71
C PRO A 240 5.93 4.72 -1.58
N ALA A 241 4.87 5.43 -1.94
CA ALA A 241 4.03 6.10 -0.96
C ALA A 241 3.15 5.08 -0.23
N PRO A 242 3.11 5.07 1.12
CA PRO A 242 2.30 4.10 1.88
C PRO A 242 0.81 4.10 1.51
N HIS A 243 0.26 5.26 1.13
CA HIS A 243 -1.13 5.40 0.70
C HIS A 243 -1.42 4.66 -0.62
N ASP A 244 -0.46 4.69 -1.55
CA ASP A 244 -0.63 4.07 -2.86
C ASP A 244 -0.47 2.55 -2.74
N ILE A 245 0.44 2.09 -1.86
CA ILE A 245 0.54 0.67 -1.49
C ILE A 245 -0.78 0.15 -0.92
N LEU A 246 -1.41 0.88 0.01
CA LEU A 246 -2.68 0.47 0.60
C LEU A 246 -3.78 0.31 -0.45
N LYS A 247 -3.92 1.31 -1.33
CA LYS A 247 -4.96 1.34 -2.35
C LYS A 247 -4.77 0.26 -3.41
N ILE A 248 -3.53 -0.02 -3.79
CA ILE A 248 -3.19 -0.95 -4.87
C ILE A 248 -3.03 -2.36 -4.34
N MET A 249 -2.08 -2.58 -3.44
CA MET A 249 -1.66 -3.91 -2.99
C MET A 249 -2.41 -4.39 -1.74
N GLY A 250 -3.09 -3.49 -1.02
CA GLY A 250 -3.90 -3.82 0.15
C GLY A 250 -3.15 -3.74 1.47
N ILE A 251 -3.81 -4.22 2.54
CA ILE A 251 -3.34 -4.09 3.93
C ILE A 251 -2.08 -4.93 4.19
N GLU A 252 -2.04 -6.16 3.68
CA GLU A 252 -0.95 -7.12 3.95
C GLU A 252 0.37 -6.60 3.38
N ALA A 253 0.38 -6.23 2.10
CA ALA A 253 1.55 -5.66 1.44
C ALA A 253 2.01 -4.34 2.09
N LEU A 254 1.09 -3.51 2.56
CA LEU A 254 1.45 -2.30 3.31
C LEU A 254 2.12 -2.64 4.65
N ALA A 255 1.58 -3.61 5.37
CA ALA A 255 2.11 -4.00 6.68
C ALA A 255 3.53 -4.54 6.53
N ASP A 256 3.76 -5.46 5.59
CA ASP A 256 5.08 -6.01 5.30
C ASP A 256 6.08 -4.90 4.92
N TYR A 257 5.67 -3.99 4.03
CA TYR A 257 6.50 -2.85 3.63
C TYR A 257 6.89 -1.95 4.83
N LEU A 258 5.93 -1.56 5.67
CA LEU A 258 6.20 -0.71 6.82
C LEU A 258 7.06 -1.42 7.88
N ILE A 259 6.85 -2.72 8.09
CA ILE A 259 7.65 -3.52 9.02
C ILE A 259 9.08 -3.58 8.51
N ASP A 260 9.30 -3.97 7.26
CA ASP A 260 10.64 -4.11 6.69
C ASP A 260 11.40 -2.78 6.67
N GLU A 261 10.77 -1.69 6.23
CA GLU A 261 11.42 -0.37 6.17
C GLU A 261 11.82 0.14 7.56
N VAL A 262 10.95 0.03 8.56
CA VAL A 262 11.28 0.46 9.92
C VAL A 262 12.33 -0.45 10.54
N GLN A 263 12.22 -1.76 10.31
CA GLN A 263 13.12 -2.76 10.84
C GLN A 263 14.53 -2.63 10.25
N ASP A 264 14.66 -2.29 8.97
CA ASP A 264 15.94 -2.03 8.32
C ASP A 264 16.70 -0.86 8.98
N VAL A 265 15.99 0.19 9.43
CA VAL A 265 16.61 1.29 10.19
C VAL A 265 17.14 0.82 11.54
N TYR A 266 16.34 0.05 12.29
CA TYR A 266 16.77 -0.48 13.59
C TYR A 266 17.90 -1.51 13.45
N ARG A 267 17.85 -2.37 12.43
CA ARG A 267 18.91 -3.33 12.09
C ARG A 267 20.21 -2.61 11.77
N LEU A 268 20.17 -1.52 10.99
CA LEU A 268 21.37 -0.73 10.69
C LEU A 268 22.00 -0.14 11.95
N GLN A 269 21.18 0.28 12.91
CA GLN A 269 21.65 0.77 14.22
C GLN A 269 22.06 -0.35 15.19
N GLY A 270 21.99 -1.61 14.77
CA GLY A 270 22.32 -2.78 15.60
C GLY A 270 21.28 -3.11 16.68
N VAL A 271 20.12 -2.46 16.65
CA VAL A 271 19.03 -2.69 17.61
C VAL A 271 18.11 -3.77 17.06
N LYS A 272 17.97 -4.88 17.80
CA LYS A 272 17.06 -5.97 17.43
C LYS A 272 15.70 -5.75 18.08
N ILE A 273 14.69 -5.44 17.27
CA ILE A 273 13.28 -5.36 17.69
C ILE A 273 12.53 -6.52 17.03
N ASN A 274 11.52 -7.07 17.70
CA ASN A 274 10.65 -8.08 17.09
C ASN A 274 9.49 -7.41 16.34
N ASP A 275 9.19 -7.92 15.16
CA ASP A 275 8.23 -7.34 14.21
C ASP A 275 6.84 -7.10 14.82
N LYS A 276 6.43 -7.94 15.80
CA LYS A 276 5.17 -7.78 16.56
C LYS A 276 4.97 -6.40 17.19
N HIS A 277 6.06 -5.70 17.51
CA HIS A 277 5.98 -4.36 18.10
C HIS A 277 5.60 -3.31 17.05
N ILE A 278 6.12 -3.45 15.84
CA ILE A 278 5.83 -2.56 14.71
C ILE A 278 4.42 -2.86 14.19
N GLU A 279 4.03 -4.13 14.10
CA GLU A 279 2.67 -4.56 13.75
C GLU A 279 1.59 -3.91 14.63
N VAL A 280 1.83 -3.81 15.95
CA VAL A 280 0.89 -3.14 16.86
C VAL A 280 0.69 -1.67 16.47
N ILE A 281 1.74 -0.98 16.03
CA ILE A 281 1.66 0.42 15.61
C ILE A 281 0.95 0.53 14.26
N VAL A 282 1.32 -0.30 13.28
CA VAL A 282 0.68 -0.35 11.95
C VAL A 282 -0.82 -0.64 12.08
N ARG A 283 -1.21 -1.54 12.99
CA ARG A 283 -2.61 -1.80 13.32
C ARG A 283 -3.35 -0.55 13.84
N GLN A 284 -2.71 0.31 14.62
CA GLN A 284 -3.32 1.56 15.08
C GLN A 284 -3.44 2.58 13.94
N MET A 285 -2.50 2.61 13.00
CA MET A 285 -2.56 3.50 11.83
C MET A 285 -3.69 3.13 10.86
N LEU A 286 -4.07 1.84 10.79
CA LEU A 286 -5.13 1.29 9.94
C LEU A 286 -6.48 1.11 10.65
N GLN A 287 -6.66 1.74 11.82
CA GLN A 287 -7.88 1.54 12.62
C GLN A 287 -9.14 2.15 11.98
N LYS A 288 -8.96 3.18 11.14
CA LYS A 288 -10.05 3.96 10.55
C LYS A 288 -10.40 3.50 9.14
N TRP A 289 -11.68 3.61 8.85
CA TRP A 289 -12.30 3.31 7.56
C TRP A 289 -13.02 4.56 7.07
N GLU A 290 -12.83 4.88 5.79
CA GLU A 290 -13.54 5.95 5.10
C GLU A 290 -14.73 5.35 4.35
N ILE A 291 -15.91 5.95 4.52
CA ILE A 291 -17.15 5.46 3.91
C ILE A 291 -17.32 6.09 2.52
N PHE A 292 -17.43 5.26 1.47
CA PHE A 292 -17.73 5.71 0.11
C PHE A 292 -19.23 5.76 -0.17
N GLU A 293 -19.96 4.78 0.33
CA GLU A 293 -21.41 4.69 0.21
C GLU A 293 -22.05 4.36 1.55
N SER A 294 -23.01 5.17 1.95
CA SER A 294 -23.73 5.02 3.22
C SER A 294 -24.67 3.81 3.26
N GLY A 295 -25.13 3.32 2.10
CA GLY A 295 -26.21 2.34 2.03
C GLY A 295 -27.45 2.80 2.79
N ASP A 296 -28.08 1.88 3.52
CA ASP A 296 -29.21 2.14 4.42
C ASP A 296 -28.75 2.17 5.91
N THR A 297 -27.46 2.44 6.14
CA THR A 297 -26.89 2.61 7.50
C THR A 297 -27.04 4.04 8.00
N THR A 298 -26.65 4.29 9.25
CA THR A 298 -26.59 5.65 9.83
C THR A 298 -25.31 6.41 9.48
N LEU A 299 -24.42 5.81 8.69
CA LEU A 299 -23.09 6.33 8.38
C LEU A 299 -23.14 7.34 7.23
N LEU A 300 -22.26 8.34 7.23
CA LEU A 300 -22.19 9.35 6.17
C LEU A 300 -21.02 9.12 5.22
N LYS A 301 -21.21 9.47 3.94
CA LYS A 301 -20.14 9.45 2.94
C LYS A 301 -19.02 10.41 3.33
N GLY A 302 -17.77 9.93 3.29
CA GLY A 302 -16.57 10.66 3.71
C GLY A 302 -16.36 10.71 5.24
N GLU A 303 -17.23 10.05 6.02
CA GLU A 303 -17.02 9.91 7.45
C GLU A 303 -15.93 8.89 7.74
N HIS A 304 -15.13 9.15 8.79
CA HIS A 304 -14.07 8.25 9.25
C HIS A 304 -14.52 7.53 10.52
N VAL A 305 -14.82 6.25 10.39
CA VAL A 305 -15.28 5.42 11.51
C VAL A 305 -14.25 4.34 11.87
N ASP A 306 -14.30 3.84 13.10
CA ASP A 306 -13.50 2.66 13.44
C ASP A 306 -14.08 1.41 12.79
N LYS A 307 -13.23 0.45 12.42
CA LYS A 307 -13.67 -0.83 11.83
C LYS A 307 -14.80 -1.51 12.60
N ALA A 308 -14.69 -1.60 13.94
CA ALA A 308 -15.71 -2.24 14.76
C ALA A 308 -17.06 -1.50 14.79
N GLU A 309 -17.08 -0.19 14.51
CA GLU A 309 -18.32 0.58 14.40
C GLU A 309 -18.94 0.43 13.01
N PHE A 310 -18.11 0.43 11.97
CA PHE A 310 -18.51 0.11 10.60
C PHE A 310 -19.16 -1.28 10.52
N ASP A 311 -18.51 -2.31 11.07
CA ASP A 311 -19.01 -3.69 11.10
C ASP A 311 -20.36 -3.76 11.83
N ALA A 312 -20.48 -3.14 13.01
CA ALA A 312 -21.72 -3.14 13.79
C ALA A 312 -22.88 -2.37 13.09
N ALA A 313 -22.57 -1.28 12.38
CA ALA A 313 -23.57 -0.53 11.62
C ALA A 313 -24.09 -1.34 10.42
N ASN A 314 -23.18 -2.06 9.74
CA ASN A 314 -23.51 -2.93 8.63
C ASN A 314 -24.32 -4.15 9.08
N ASP A 315 -23.91 -4.83 10.14
CA ASP A 315 -24.66 -5.95 10.72
C ASP A 315 -26.11 -5.54 11.05
N LYS A 316 -26.29 -4.33 11.60
CA LYS A 316 -27.61 -3.78 11.90
C LYS A 316 -28.43 -3.49 10.64
N ALA A 317 -27.82 -2.97 9.57
CA ALA A 317 -28.52 -2.73 8.32
C ALA A 317 -28.93 -4.05 7.65
N ILE A 318 -28.02 -5.03 7.61
CA ILE A 318 -28.27 -6.37 7.05
C ILE A 318 -29.38 -7.08 7.82
N SER A 319 -29.39 -6.99 9.17
CA SER A 319 -30.45 -7.58 9.99
C SER A 319 -31.85 -7.02 9.70
N LYS A 320 -31.92 -5.81 9.16
CA LYS A 320 -33.16 -5.15 8.74
C LYS A 320 -33.48 -5.36 7.26
N GLY A 321 -32.68 -6.14 6.53
CA GLY A 321 -32.82 -6.33 5.08
C GLY A 321 -32.42 -5.13 4.23
N GLY A 322 -31.70 -4.15 4.81
CA GLY A 322 -31.19 -2.98 4.10
C GLY A 322 -29.83 -3.22 3.44
N ARG A 323 -29.40 -2.28 2.61
CA ARG A 323 -28.08 -2.31 1.96
C ARG A 323 -26.98 -1.89 2.95
N PRO A 324 -25.87 -2.63 3.06
CA PRO A 324 -24.74 -2.25 3.89
C PRO A 324 -24.02 -1.02 3.32
N ALA A 325 -23.28 -0.32 4.18
CA ALA A 325 -22.34 0.72 3.76
C ALA A 325 -21.09 0.09 3.13
N VAL A 326 -20.53 0.77 2.14
CA VAL A 326 -19.27 0.42 1.50
C VAL A 326 -18.22 1.43 1.91
N GLY A 327 -17.06 0.95 2.37
CA GLY A 327 -15.95 1.77 2.77
C GLY A 327 -14.63 1.00 2.65
N GLU A 328 -13.53 1.74 2.69
CA GLU A 328 -12.18 1.19 2.60
C GLU A 328 -11.32 1.64 3.79
N PRO A 329 -10.32 0.86 4.19
CA PRO A 329 -9.36 1.28 5.22
C PRO A 329 -8.59 2.52 4.75
N ILE A 330 -8.40 3.47 5.65
CA ILE A 330 -7.56 4.65 5.40
C ILE A 330 -6.33 4.60 6.30
N LEU A 331 -5.16 4.88 5.71
CA LEU A 331 -3.92 5.00 6.46
C LEU A 331 -3.82 6.39 7.09
N LEU A 332 -3.77 6.44 8.42
CA LEU A 332 -3.55 7.68 9.16
C LEU A 332 -2.20 7.65 9.88
N GLY A 333 -1.47 8.76 9.82
CA GLY A 333 -0.27 8.96 10.63
C GLY A 333 -0.59 8.91 12.13
N ILE A 334 0.36 8.48 12.95
CA ILE A 334 0.16 8.27 14.40
C ILE A 334 -0.37 9.51 15.13
N THR A 335 0.03 10.72 14.73
CA THR A 335 -0.48 11.97 15.31
C THR A 335 -1.98 12.13 15.01
N LYS A 336 -2.38 11.94 13.74
CA LYS A 336 -3.79 12.08 13.32
C LYS A 336 -4.66 10.94 13.87
N ALA A 337 -4.15 9.72 13.88
CA ALA A 337 -4.83 8.56 14.46
C ALA A 337 -5.08 8.76 15.97
N SER A 338 -4.10 9.31 16.70
CA SER A 338 -4.21 9.57 18.15
C SER A 338 -5.24 10.65 18.50
N LEU A 339 -5.36 11.69 17.66
CA LEU A 339 -6.36 12.75 17.82
C LEU A 339 -7.79 12.25 17.53
N GLN A 340 -7.94 11.26 16.65
CA GLN A 340 -9.24 10.69 16.25
C GLN A 340 -9.63 9.43 17.05
N THR A 341 -9.11 9.28 18.27
CA THR A 341 -9.47 8.17 19.16
C THR A 341 -10.89 8.32 19.73
N ARG A 342 -11.49 7.20 20.16
CA ARG A 342 -12.84 7.17 20.74
C ARG A 342 -12.96 7.98 22.03
N SER A 343 -11.90 7.95 22.85
CA SER A 343 -11.86 8.70 24.09
C SER A 343 -11.39 10.12 23.81
N PHE A 344 -12.32 11.08 23.91
CA PHE A 344 -11.95 12.48 23.80
C PHE A 344 -11.06 12.92 24.97
N ILE A 345 -11.15 12.25 26.13
CA ILE A 345 -10.27 12.49 27.29
C ILE A 345 -8.84 12.10 26.94
N SER A 346 -8.65 10.92 26.34
CA SER A 346 -7.35 10.45 25.87
C SER A 346 -6.82 11.32 24.73
N ALA A 347 -7.65 11.67 23.75
CA ALA A 347 -7.27 12.55 22.64
C ALA A 347 -6.84 13.95 23.12
N ALA A 348 -7.61 14.57 24.02
CA ALA A 348 -7.30 15.88 24.59
C ALA A 348 -6.00 15.86 25.40
N SER A 349 -5.62 14.73 26.01
CA SER A 349 -4.35 14.60 26.72
C SER A 349 -3.11 14.55 25.80
N PHE A 350 -3.30 14.30 24.50
CA PHE A 350 -2.20 14.17 23.55
C PHE A 350 -1.78 15.52 22.98
N GLN A 351 -2.61 16.12 22.12
CA GLN A 351 -2.38 17.41 21.45
C GLN A 351 -3.72 18.09 21.10
N GLU A 352 -3.68 19.33 20.61
CA GLU A 352 -4.86 20.09 20.12
C GLU A 352 -6.05 20.14 21.10
N THR A 353 -5.77 20.26 22.41
CA THR A 353 -6.75 20.23 23.52
C THR A 353 -8.01 21.05 23.26
N THR A 354 -7.86 22.32 22.85
CA THR A 354 -8.97 23.23 22.60
C THR A 354 -9.90 22.72 21.49
N ARG A 355 -9.33 22.21 20.39
CA ARG A 355 -10.09 21.69 19.26
C ARG A 355 -10.86 20.43 19.66
N VAL A 356 -10.20 19.49 20.31
CA VAL A 356 -10.79 18.22 20.75
C VAL A 356 -11.95 18.45 21.72
N LEU A 357 -11.77 19.33 22.71
CA LEU A 357 -12.82 19.63 23.69
C LEU A 357 -13.99 20.40 23.08
N THR A 358 -13.73 21.30 22.13
CA THR A 358 -14.79 22.02 21.41
C THR A 358 -15.65 21.04 20.64
N GLU A 359 -15.03 20.16 19.84
CA GLU A 359 -15.75 19.15 19.06
C GLU A 359 -16.55 18.20 19.96
N ALA A 360 -15.94 17.71 21.04
CA ALA A 360 -16.62 16.85 21.99
C ALA A 360 -17.83 17.53 22.66
N SER A 361 -17.70 18.82 22.97
CA SER A 361 -18.79 19.63 23.56
C SER A 361 -19.92 19.84 22.57
N THR A 362 -19.61 20.20 21.32
CA THR A 362 -20.59 20.41 20.26
C THR A 362 -21.36 19.13 19.92
N GLN A 363 -20.69 17.97 19.94
CA GLN A 363 -21.31 16.66 19.68
C GLN A 363 -21.98 16.05 20.92
N GLY A 364 -21.77 16.61 22.12
CA GLY A 364 -22.22 16.00 23.37
C GLY A 364 -21.62 14.61 23.61
N LYS A 365 -20.36 14.40 23.20
CA LYS A 365 -19.67 13.10 23.28
C LYS A 365 -19.60 12.59 24.72
N ARG A 366 -19.85 11.29 24.91
CA ARG A 366 -19.74 10.59 26.19
C ARG A 366 -18.61 9.57 26.13
N ASP A 367 -17.70 9.63 27.10
CA ASP A 367 -16.57 8.71 27.18
C ASP A 367 -16.97 7.41 27.91
N LYS A 368 -16.59 6.26 27.35
CA LYS A 368 -16.90 4.93 27.92
C LYS A 368 -15.81 4.40 28.85
N LEU A 369 -14.66 5.09 28.97
CA LEU A 369 -13.54 4.73 29.83
C LEU A 369 -13.01 3.30 29.60
N ILE A 370 -12.79 2.93 28.34
CA ILE A 370 -12.33 1.60 27.90
C ILE A 370 -10.80 1.53 27.81
N GLY A 371 -10.14 2.66 27.55
CA GLY A 371 -8.69 2.78 27.38
C GLY A 371 -7.93 2.97 28.70
N LEU A 372 -6.60 3.02 28.57
CA LEU A 372 -5.71 3.16 29.73
C LEU A 372 -5.66 4.61 30.22
N LYS A 373 -5.43 5.59 29.33
CA LYS A 373 -5.17 6.99 29.70
C LYS A 373 -6.36 7.65 30.39
N GLU A 374 -7.56 7.47 29.86
CA GLU A 374 -8.80 7.99 30.44
C GLU A 374 -9.04 7.48 31.87
N ASN A 375 -8.78 6.19 32.16
CA ASN A 375 -8.92 5.64 33.51
C ASN A 375 -7.86 6.19 34.46
N VAL A 376 -6.62 6.41 33.98
CA VAL A 376 -5.56 7.05 34.76
C VAL A 376 -5.96 8.47 35.15
N ILE A 377 -6.46 9.27 34.21
CA ILE A 377 -6.87 10.67 34.45
C ILE A 377 -8.02 10.76 35.46
N VAL A 378 -8.98 9.84 35.39
CA VAL A 378 -10.14 9.80 36.30
C VAL A 378 -9.82 9.13 37.65
N GLY A 379 -8.65 8.48 37.79
CA GLY A 379 -8.25 7.77 39.01
C GLY A 379 -8.95 6.42 39.20
N ARG A 380 -9.40 5.78 38.12
CA ARG A 380 -9.97 4.42 38.12
C ARG A 380 -8.89 3.37 37.85
N LEU A 381 -9.17 2.12 38.23
CA LEU A 381 -8.33 0.99 37.86
C LEU A 381 -8.25 0.87 36.33
N ILE A 382 -7.02 0.79 35.81
CA ILE A 382 -6.79 0.61 34.39
C ILE A 382 -7.30 -0.76 33.91
N PRO A 383 -7.86 -0.86 32.69
CA PRO A 383 -8.43 -2.10 32.13
C PRO A 383 -7.36 -3.12 31.66
N ALA A 384 -6.15 -3.07 32.23
CA ALA A 384 -5.06 -4.00 31.96
C ALA A 384 -4.50 -4.58 33.26
N GLY A 385 -3.78 -5.70 33.17
CA GLY A 385 -3.21 -6.38 34.34
C GLY A 385 -4.27 -6.75 35.39
N THR A 386 -4.04 -6.34 36.63
CA THR A 386 -4.93 -6.60 37.78
C THR A 386 -6.30 -5.93 37.64
N GLY A 387 -6.35 -4.72 37.08
CA GLY A 387 -7.63 -4.02 36.86
C GLY A 387 -8.49 -4.69 35.79
N GLY A 388 -7.87 -5.21 34.73
CA GLY A 388 -8.56 -6.02 33.72
C GLY A 388 -9.10 -7.35 34.28
N ALA A 389 -8.34 -8.02 35.16
CA ALA A 389 -8.82 -9.22 35.85
C ALA A 389 -10.02 -8.93 36.77
N ALA A 390 -9.96 -7.83 37.54
CA ALA A 390 -11.07 -7.39 38.39
C ALA A 390 -12.33 -7.03 37.59
N GLN A 391 -12.17 -6.35 36.44
CA GLN A 391 -13.29 -6.06 35.54
C GLN A 391 -13.91 -7.33 34.96
N ARG A 392 -13.09 -8.30 34.52
CA ARG A 392 -13.60 -9.60 34.02
C ARG A 392 -14.37 -10.34 35.10
N ALA A 393 -13.84 -10.41 36.32
CA ALA A 393 -14.51 -11.03 37.45
C ALA A 393 -15.87 -10.36 37.76
N ARG A 394 -15.90 -9.01 37.76
CA ARG A 394 -17.15 -8.25 37.93
C ARG A 394 -18.15 -8.51 36.81
N ARG A 395 -17.70 -8.56 35.55
CA ARG A 395 -18.56 -8.87 34.40
C ARG A 395 -19.17 -10.27 34.53
N ILE A 396 -18.34 -11.28 34.83
CA ILE A 396 -18.80 -12.66 35.02
C ILE A 396 -19.78 -12.76 36.19
N ALA A 397 -19.52 -12.07 37.31
CA ALA A 397 -20.45 -12.03 38.44
C ALA A 397 -21.78 -11.40 38.02
N GLN A 398 -21.74 -10.26 37.33
CA GLN A 398 -22.94 -9.57 36.86
C GLN A 398 -23.74 -10.39 35.84
N ASP A 399 -23.08 -11.09 34.91
CA ASP A 399 -23.74 -11.97 33.95
C ASP A 399 -24.41 -13.17 34.66
N ARG A 400 -23.80 -13.70 35.73
CA ARG A 400 -24.39 -14.77 36.54
C ARG A 400 -25.57 -14.26 37.36
N ASP A 401 -25.43 -13.10 37.99
CA ASP A 401 -26.51 -12.47 38.75
C ASP A 401 -27.72 -12.16 37.85
N ASN A 402 -27.48 -11.67 36.63
CA ASN A 402 -28.52 -11.41 35.65
C ASN A 402 -29.28 -12.68 35.26
N LYS A 403 -28.59 -13.81 35.03
CA LYS A 403 -29.25 -15.09 34.73
C LYS A 403 -30.13 -15.56 35.86
N VAL A 404 -29.66 -15.46 37.11
CA VAL A 404 -30.45 -15.84 38.29
C VAL A 404 -31.68 -14.93 38.44
N ILE A 405 -31.54 -13.63 38.16
CA ILE A 405 -32.66 -12.68 38.20
C ILE A 405 -33.67 -12.99 37.08
N GLU A 406 -33.21 -13.31 35.86
CA GLU A 406 -34.07 -13.71 34.75
C GLU A 406 -34.80 -15.02 35.04
N GLU A 407 -34.13 -16.02 35.60
CA GLU A 407 -34.74 -17.29 36.03
C GLU A 407 -35.81 -17.05 37.09
N ARG A 408 -35.50 -16.26 38.14
CA ARG A 408 -36.50 -15.90 39.16
C ARG A 408 -37.66 -15.09 38.60
N ARG A 409 -37.40 -14.24 37.61
CA ARG A 409 -38.46 -13.46 36.96
C ARG A 409 -39.35 -14.36 36.11
N ALA A 410 -38.78 -15.32 35.38
CA ALA A 410 -39.53 -16.32 34.63
C ALA A 410 -40.34 -17.24 35.57
N GLU A 411 -39.79 -17.64 36.71
CA GLU A 411 -40.52 -18.39 37.75
C GLU A 411 -41.66 -17.58 38.36
N ALA A 412 -41.44 -16.29 38.65
CA ALA A 412 -42.47 -15.39 39.16
C ALA A 412 -43.58 -15.11 38.13
N GLU A 413 -43.22 -14.94 36.86
CA GLU A 413 -44.16 -14.78 35.75
C GLU A 413 -44.97 -16.08 35.51
N ALA A 414 -44.34 -17.26 35.62
CA ALA A 414 -45.03 -18.55 35.55
C ALA A 414 -45.97 -18.78 36.76
N ALA A 415 -45.54 -18.42 37.96
CA ALA A 415 -46.39 -18.49 39.16
C ALA A 415 -47.57 -17.52 39.10
N ALA A 416 -47.36 -16.32 38.56
CA ALA A 416 -48.43 -15.34 38.33
C ALA A 416 -49.42 -15.80 37.25
N ALA A 417 -48.94 -16.48 36.19
CA ALA A 417 -49.79 -17.07 35.16
C ALA A 417 -50.64 -18.24 35.70
N LEU A 418 -50.10 -19.02 36.64
CA LEU A 418 -50.83 -20.10 37.34
C LEU A 418 -51.84 -19.58 38.38
N ALA A 419 -51.62 -18.37 38.92
CA ALA A 419 -52.51 -17.73 39.89
C ALA A 419 -53.58 -16.82 39.25
N ALA A 420 -53.53 -16.63 37.93
CA ALA A 420 -54.59 -15.95 37.19
C ALA A 420 -55.85 -16.85 37.21
N PRO A 421 -57.00 -16.37 37.71
CA PRO A 421 -58.21 -17.17 37.71
C PRO A 421 -58.63 -17.43 36.27
N VAL A 422 -58.83 -18.71 35.94
CA VAL A 422 -59.55 -19.10 34.73
C VAL A 422 -60.98 -18.58 34.93
N GLU A 423 -61.45 -17.70 34.05
CA GLU A 423 -62.88 -17.40 33.97
C GLU A 423 -63.61 -18.68 33.57
N ASP A 424 -64.03 -19.46 34.56
CA ASP A 424 -65.01 -20.52 34.36
C ASP A 424 -66.40 -19.87 34.27
N ASP A 425 -66.90 -19.98 33.05
CA ASP A 425 -68.19 -19.54 32.54
C ASP A 425 -69.32 -20.36 33.19
N VAL A 426 -69.98 -19.83 34.24
CA VAL A 426 -71.31 -20.33 34.68
C VAL A 426 -72.20 -19.20 35.24
N PHE A 427 -72.73 -18.35 34.36
CA PHE A 427 -74.05 -17.73 34.60
C PHE A 427 -75.05 -18.27 33.58
N SER A 428 -75.74 -19.35 33.97
CA SER A 428 -76.90 -19.91 33.28
C SER A 428 -78.02 -18.87 33.20
N THR A 429 -78.23 -18.31 32.01
CA THR A 429 -79.43 -17.56 31.64
C THR A 429 -80.57 -18.53 31.33
N ALA A 430 -81.08 -19.20 32.37
CA ALA A 430 -82.28 -20.02 32.30
C ALA A 430 -82.93 -20.08 33.68
N ASP A 431 -83.60 -19.00 34.07
CA ASP A 431 -84.79 -19.01 34.95
C ASP A 431 -85.32 -17.58 35.13
N LEU A 432 -85.96 -17.07 34.08
CA LEU A 432 -86.92 -15.97 34.17
C LEU A 432 -88.21 -16.44 33.50
N GLY A 433 -88.97 -17.26 34.23
CA GLY A 433 -90.29 -17.75 33.87
C GLY A 433 -91.28 -17.55 35.01
N GLY A 434 -92.02 -16.44 34.95
CA GLY A 434 -93.42 -16.29 35.36
C GLY A 434 -93.83 -16.55 36.82
N VAL A 435 -94.14 -15.48 37.55
CA VAL A 435 -95.34 -15.43 38.43
C VAL A 435 -95.97 -14.03 38.32
N GLU A 436 -97.00 -13.93 37.48
CA GLU A 436 -98.08 -12.93 37.61
C GLU A 436 -99.21 -13.59 38.42
N GLU A 437 -99.73 -12.89 39.44
CA GLU A 437 -101.08 -12.91 40.03
C GLU A 437 -100.96 -12.52 41.53
N SER A 438 -101.22 -11.28 41.95
CA SER A 438 -102.51 -10.59 42.15
C SER A 438 -103.20 -10.86 43.50
N ARG A 439 -103.60 -9.74 44.15
CA ARG A 439 -104.54 -9.54 45.30
C ARG A 439 -103.95 -9.81 46.70
N GLU A 440 -104.13 -8.96 47.72
CA GLU A 440 -105.17 -7.97 48.05
C GLU A 440 -104.62 -6.58 48.40
#